data_AF-A0A6V7VND5-F1
#
_entry.id   AF-A0A6V7VND5-F1
#
_cell.length_a   1.000
_cell.length_b   1.000
_cell.length_c   1.000
_cell.angle_alpha   90.00
_cell.angle_beta   90.00
_cell.angle_gamma   90.00
#
_symmetry.space_group_name_H-M   'P 1'
#
loop_
_entity.id
_entity.type
_entity.pdbx_description
1 polymer ?
#
loop_
_entity_poly.entity_id
_entity_poly.type
_entity_poly.pdbx_seq_one_letter_code
_entity_poly.pdbx_strand_id
1 'polypeptide(L)'
;MLPVGIPTLSMSAETILAGRPLDGRYEKTSKLLHCDAPYKPGFAYGCEFPGKRVYELVNEYSTFSQQLRKYIDTDFEFNGWVSILTENWNSSSPMYIKKVLTYINYYLQPLERIENELRHELNLYFYPEAVDEFILTYMSKDLELFRRREDAAQKILKQKIFPKRPFVKYPAAAAKKKKTLEKN
;
A
#
# COMPACT_ATOMS: atom_id res chain seq x y z
N MET A 1 -4.08 20.82 -6.63
CA MET A 1 -3.99 19.70 -7.59
C MET A 1 -5.11 19.80 -8.62
N LEU A 2 -4.92 20.66 -9.62
CA LEU A 2 -5.92 21.01 -10.64
C LEU A 2 -6.40 19.86 -11.55
N PRO A 3 -5.56 18.93 -12.05
CA PRO A 3 -6.01 18.00 -13.10
C PRO A 3 -6.96 16.90 -12.60
N VAL A 4 -6.82 16.45 -11.35
CA VAL A 4 -7.70 15.43 -10.75
C VAL A 4 -9.11 15.97 -10.49
N GLY A 5 -9.23 17.29 -10.27
CA GLY A 5 -10.49 17.95 -9.97
C GLY A 5 -11.34 18.30 -11.20
N ILE A 6 -10.78 18.25 -12.42
CA ILE A 6 -11.49 18.65 -13.65
C ILE A 6 -12.80 17.85 -13.83
N PRO A 7 -12.79 16.50 -13.78
CA PRO A 7 -14.03 15.76 -13.95
C PRO A 7 -15.07 16.03 -12.86
N THR A 8 -14.63 16.12 -11.60
CA THR A 8 -15.51 16.43 -10.48
C THR A 8 -16.15 17.81 -10.62
N LEU A 9 -15.38 18.83 -10.99
CA LEU A 9 -15.87 20.18 -11.22
C LEU A 9 -16.87 20.23 -12.38
N SER A 10 -16.57 19.55 -13.50
CA SER A 10 -17.47 19.48 -14.65
C SER A 10 -18.80 18.79 -14.29
N MET A 11 -18.74 17.66 -13.56
CA MET A 11 -19.94 16.98 -13.08
C MET A 11 -20.76 17.85 -12.12
N SER A 12 -20.11 18.56 -11.19
CA SER A 12 -20.78 19.49 -10.28
C SER A 12 -21.43 20.65 -11.03
N ALA A 13 -20.77 21.22 -12.03
CA ALA A 13 -21.33 22.29 -12.85
C ALA A 13 -22.57 21.83 -13.63
N GLU A 14 -22.53 20.65 -14.25
CA GLU A 14 -23.69 20.07 -14.94
C GLU A 14 -24.85 19.77 -13.97
N THR A 15 -24.53 19.31 -12.75
CA THR A 15 -25.51 19.06 -11.68
C THR A 15 -26.23 20.35 -11.27
N ILE A 16 -25.47 21.43 -11.04
CA ILE A 16 -26.01 22.75 -10.65
C ILE A 16 -26.86 23.35 -11.77
N LEU A 17 -26.37 23.30 -13.01
CA LEU A 17 -27.09 23.85 -14.17
C LEU A 17 -28.39 23.09 -14.49
N ALA A 18 -28.41 21.78 -14.26
CA ALA A 18 -29.59 20.94 -14.51
C ALA A 18 -30.54 20.85 -13.30
N GLY A 19 -30.14 21.31 -12.12
CA GLY A 19 -30.95 21.22 -10.89
C GLY A 19 -31.27 19.79 -10.46
N ARG A 20 -30.42 18.81 -10.81
CA ARG A 20 -30.64 17.37 -10.55
C ARG A 20 -29.70 16.85 -9.47
N PRO A 21 -29.99 15.71 -8.80
CA PRO A 21 -29.05 15.07 -7.89
C PRO A 21 -27.87 14.44 -8.64
N LEU A 22 -26.81 14.08 -7.91
CA LEU A 22 -25.68 13.29 -8.42
C LEU A 22 -26.14 11.85 -8.71
N ASP A 23 -26.58 11.59 -9.95
CA ASP A 23 -27.13 10.30 -10.40
C ASP A 23 -26.18 9.53 -11.35
N GLY A 24 -24.99 10.08 -11.62
CA GLY A 24 -23.99 9.49 -12.50
C GLY A 24 -24.30 9.65 -14.00
N ARG A 25 -25.35 10.39 -14.38
CA ARG A 25 -25.76 10.55 -15.79
C ARG A 25 -25.26 11.87 -16.38
N TYR A 26 -23.96 11.97 -16.64
CA TYR A 26 -23.34 13.22 -17.08
C TYR A 26 -23.02 13.22 -18.59
N GLU A 27 -24.04 13.27 -19.45
CA GLU A 27 -23.82 13.22 -20.90
C GLU A 27 -22.98 14.39 -21.43
N LYS A 28 -23.16 15.60 -20.89
CA LYS A 28 -22.39 16.76 -21.36
C LYS A 28 -20.94 16.66 -20.92
N THR A 29 -20.71 16.28 -19.66
CA THR A 29 -19.36 16.09 -19.11
C THR A 29 -18.64 14.92 -19.77
N SER A 30 -19.33 13.79 -19.99
CA SER A 30 -18.76 12.61 -20.64
C SER A 30 -18.36 12.92 -22.09
N LYS A 31 -19.20 13.65 -22.84
CA LYS A 31 -18.85 14.13 -24.19
C LYS A 31 -17.67 15.10 -24.19
N LEU A 32 -17.56 15.98 -23.19
CA LEU A 32 -16.50 16.98 -23.13
C LEU A 32 -15.15 16.36 -22.77
N LEU A 33 -15.14 15.45 -21.79
CA LEU A 33 -13.92 14.82 -21.26
C LEU A 33 -13.60 13.50 -21.96
N HIS A 34 -14.45 13.07 -22.91
CA HIS A 34 -14.42 11.78 -23.58
C HIS A 34 -14.29 10.59 -22.62
N CYS A 35 -14.81 10.72 -21.40
CA CYS A 35 -14.83 9.61 -20.44
C CYS A 35 -16.01 9.63 -19.48
N ASP A 36 -16.37 8.43 -19.06
CA ASP A 36 -17.33 8.22 -18.00
C ASP A 36 -16.62 8.31 -16.65
N ALA A 37 -16.53 9.56 -16.15
CA ALA A 37 -15.97 9.84 -14.85
C ALA A 37 -16.76 9.09 -13.75
N PRO A 38 -16.12 8.22 -12.97
CA PRO A 38 -16.81 7.41 -11.99
C PRO A 38 -17.32 8.30 -10.83
N TYR A 39 -18.64 8.27 -10.59
CA TYR A 39 -19.28 8.99 -9.48
C TYR A 39 -19.16 8.25 -8.13
N LYS A 40 -18.70 6.98 -8.17
CA LYS A 40 -18.32 6.14 -7.04
C LYS A 40 -16.87 5.69 -7.23
N PRO A 41 -16.16 5.24 -6.17
CA PRO A 41 -14.82 4.69 -6.36
C PRO A 41 -14.80 3.61 -7.44
N GLY A 42 -13.89 3.75 -8.39
CA GLY A 42 -13.79 2.87 -9.55
C GLY A 42 -12.71 3.34 -10.50
N PHE A 43 -12.42 2.51 -11.50
CA PHE A 43 -11.45 2.85 -12.53
C PHE A 43 -12.06 3.79 -13.56
N ALA A 44 -11.28 4.78 -13.98
CA ALA A 44 -11.57 5.63 -15.13
C ALA A 44 -10.44 5.41 -16.15
N TYR A 45 -10.79 5.16 -17.39
CA TYR A 45 -9.84 5.02 -18.49
C TYR A 45 -10.35 5.74 -19.73
N GLY A 46 -9.43 6.22 -20.56
CA GLY A 46 -9.76 6.75 -21.88
C GLY A 46 -10.23 8.21 -21.87
N CYS A 47 -10.02 8.93 -20.77
CA CYS A 47 -10.29 10.37 -20.73
C CYS A 47 -9.39 11.16 -21.70
N GLU A 48 -9.88 12.31 -22.15
CA GLU A 48 -9.14 13.24 -23.01
C GLU A 48 -9.17 14.65 -22.42
N PHE A 49 -8.31 14.90 -21.43
CA PHE A 49 -8.06 16.23 -20.89
C PHE A 49 -6.62 16.36 -20.36
N PRO A 50 -6.10 17.58 -20.17
CA PRO A 50 -4.77 17.79 -19.59
C PRO A 50 -4.65 17.21 -18.19
N GLY A 51 -3.65 16.36 -17.96
CA GLY A 51 -3.48 15.63 -16.71
C GLY A 51 -4.45 14.44 -16.54
N LYS A 52 -5.04 13.94 -17.64
CA LYS A 52 -5.81 12.69 -17.65
C LYS A 52 -5.09 11.53 -16.97
N ARG A 53 -3.78 11.38 -17.21
CA ARG A 53 -3.01 10.26 -16.65
C ARG A 53 -2.93 10.32 -15.14
N VAL A 54 -2.73 11.52 -14.59
CA VAL A 54 -2.79 11.77 -13.13
C VAL A 54 -4.16 11.37 -12.58
N TYR A 55 -5.25 11.75 -13.26
CA TYR A 55 -6.60 11.37 -12.85
C TYR A 55 -6.82 9.85 -12.86
N GLU A 56 -6.42 9.16 -13.92
CA GLU A 56 -6.50 7.69 -14.02
C GLU A 56 -5.70 7.01 -12.89
N LEU A 57 -4.45 7.43 -12.67
CA LEU A 57 -3.56 6.88 -11.64
C LEU A 57 -4.09 7.11 -10.22
N VAL A 58 -4.69 8.26 -9.94
CA VAL A 58 -5.29 8.55 -8.63
C VAL A 58 -6.53 7.68 -8.38
N ASN A 59 -7.37 7.46 -9.40
CA ASN A 59 -8.51 6.56 -9.28
C ASN A 59 -8.08 5.09 -9.14
N GLU A 60 -7.05 4.70 -9.88
CA GLU A 60 -6.41 3.39 -9.74
C GLU A 60 -5.88 3.19 -8.32
N TYR A 61 -5.12 4.16 -7.79
CA TYR A 61 -4.61 4.13 -6.42
C TYR A 61 -5.72 4.09 -5.38
N SER A 62 -6.78 4.91 -5.54
CA SER A 62 -7.90 4.94 -4.60
C SER A 62 -8.61 3.57 -4.52
N THR A 63 -8.85 2.95 -5.67
CA THR A 63 -9.46 1.62 -5.76
C THR A 63 -8.54 0.56 -5.17
N PHE A 64 -7.25 0.62 -5.48
CA PHE A 64 -6.25 -0.30 -4.99
C PHE A 64 -6.03 -0.17 -3.48
N SER A 65 -5.91 1.04 -2.94
CA SER A 65 -5.74 1.30 -1.50
C SER A 65 -6.94 0.79 -0.69
N GLN A 66 -8.16 0.87 -1.22
CA GLN A 66 -9.33 0.25 -0.57
C GLN A 66 -9.22 -1.27 -0.49
N GLN A 67 -8.78 -1.92 -1.56
CA GLN A 67 -8.53 -3.37 -1.57
C GLN A 67 -7.39 -3.74 -0.62
N LEU A 68 -6.32 -2.93 -0.61
CA LEU A 68 -5.16 -3.11 0.23
C LEU A 68 -5.51 -3.00 1.71
N ARG A 69 -6.30 -1.99 2.11
CA ARG A 69 -6.78 -1.85 3.49
C ARG A 69 -7.60 -3.04 3.92
N LYS A 70 -8.50 -3.52 3.06
CA LYS A 70 -9.25 -4.76 3.35
C LYS A 70 -8.32 -5.95 3.56
N TYR A 71 -7.27 -6.08 2.74
CA TYR A 71 -6.25 -7.13 2.92
C TYR A 71 -5.52 -6.98 4.26
N ILE A 72 -5.02 -5.79 4.57
CA ILE A 72 -4.33 -5.49 5.84
C ILE A 72 -5.23 -5.81 7.02
N ASP A 73 -6.52 -5.49 6.97
CA ASP A 73 -7.43 -5.69 8.10
C ASP A 73 -7.89 -7.14 8.27
N THR A 74 -7.96 -7.92 7.19
CA THR A 74 -8.53 -9.28 7.20
C THR A 74 -7.50 -10.40 7.23
N ASP A 75 -6.28 -10.17 6.75
CA ASP A 75 -5.25 -11.21 6.68
C ASP A 75 -4.47 -11.33 8.00
N PHE A 76 -4.78 -12.40 8.74
CA PHE A 76 -4.11 -12.72 10.00
C PHE A 76 -2.68 -13.24 9.79
N GLU A 77 -2.36 -13.81 8.63
CA GLU A 77 -1.01 -14.32 8.33
C GLU A 77 -0.06 -13.14 8.12
N PHE A 78 -0.51 -12.13 7.40
CA PHE A 78 0.22 -10.87 7.17
C PHE A 78 0.51 -10.16 8.49
N ASN A 79 -0.51 -10.00 9.36
CA ASN A 79 -0.36 -9.32 10.64
C ASN A 79 0.24 -10.17 11.76
N GLY A 80 0.29 -11.49 11.60
CA GLY A 80 0.88 -12.40 12.58
C GLY A 80 2.35 -12.64 12.32
N TRP A 81 2.67 -13.14 11.11
CA TRP A 81 4.01 -13.60 10.77
C TRP A 81 4.96 -12.47 10.38
N VAL A 82 4.45 -11.38 9.84
CA VAL A 82 5.20 -10.15 9.53
C VAL A 82 4.64 -9.00 10.39
N SER A 83 4.64 -9.24 11.69
CA SER A 83 4.14 -8.29 12.69
C SER A 83 5.26 -7.39 13.22
N ILE A 84 4.90 -6.47 14.10
CA ILE A 84 5.83 -5.67 14.91
C ILE A 84 6.87 -6.56 15.62
N LEU A 85 6.51 -7.81 15.97
CA LEU A 85 7.45 -8.74 16.60
C LEU A 85 8.60 -9.11 15.65
N THR A 86 8.25 -9.30 14.39
CA THR A 86 9.15 -9.64 13.29
C THR A 86 10.08 -8.47 12.98
N GLU A 87 9.54 -7.25 12.93
CA GLU A 87 10.29 -6.02 12.68
C GLU A 87 11.31 -5.71 13.78
N ASN A 88 10.92 -5.87 15.05
CA ASN A 88 11.76 -5.46 16.18
C ASN A 88 12.74 -6.54 16.66
N TRP A 89 12.37 -7.82 16.56
CA TRP A 89 13.16 -8.91 17.16
C TRP A 89 13.59 -9.99 16.16
N ASN A 90 13.36 -9.80 14.86
CA ASN A 90 13.73 -10.74 13.79
C ASN A 90 13.33 -12.20 14.10
N SER A 91 12.17 -12.38 14.74
CA SER A 91 11.71 -13.66 15.24
C SER A 91 10.41 -14.04 14.54
N SER A 92 10.52 -14.80 13.45
CA SER A 92 9.39 -15.42 12.77
C SER A 92 9.81 -16.73 12.09
N SER A 93 8.85 -17.49 11.55
CA SER A 93 9.13 -18.75 10.88
C SER A 93 9.47 -18.51 9.40
N PRO A 94 10.65 -18.94 8.90
CA PRO A 94 11.08 -18.69 7.52
C PRO A 94 10.11 -19.20 6.44
N MET A 95 9.45 -20.34 6.71
CA MET A 95 8.50 -20.94 5.77
C MET A 95 7.28 -20.03 5.56
N TYR A 96 6.72 -19.50 6.66
CA TYR A 96 5.56 -18.59 6.59
C TYR A 96 5.97 -17.22 6.05
N ILE A 97 7.15 -16.72 6.41
CA ILE A 97 7.69 -15.48 5.84
C ILE A 97 7.80 -15.57 4.32
N LYS A 98 8.28 -16.69 3.78
CA LYS A 98 8.37 -16.88 2.31
C LYS A 98 7.00 -16.83 1.64
N LYS A 99 5.95 -17.38 2.27
CA LYS A 99 4.57 -17.31 1.76
C LYS A 99 4.08 -15.86 1.75
N VAL A 100 4.21 -15.15 2.88
CA VAL A 100 3.73 -13.77 3.02
C VAL A 100 4.51 -12.81 2.12
N LEU A 101 5.82 -13.02 1.91
CA LEU A 101 6.65 -12.20 1.04
C LEU A 101 6.13 -12.17 -0.41
N THR A 102 5.62 -13.29 -0.92
CA THR A 102 5.01 -13.34 -2.26
C THR A 102 3.82 -12.38 -2.37
N TYR A 103 2.99 -12.29 -1.33
CA TYR A 103 1.86 -11.37 -1.29
C TYR A 103 2.31 -9.92 -1.08
N ILE A 104 3.32 -9.69 -0.23
CA ILE A 104 3.93 -8.36 -0.07
C ILE A 104 4.38 -7.85 -1.45
N ASN A 105 5.11 -8.66 -2.21
CA ASN A 105 5.60 -8.27 -3.53
C ASN A 105 4.46 -8.05 -4.54
N TYR A 106 3.40 -8.87 -4.47
CA TYR A 106 2.21 -8.72 -5.31
C TYR A 106 1.54 -7.35 -5.13
N TYR A 107 1.51 -6.82 -3.91
CA TYR A 107 0.92 -5.50 -3.63
C TYR A 107 1.92 -4.34 -3.75
N LEU A 108 3.20 -4.56 -3.41
CA LEU A 108 4.23 -3.53 -3.44
C LEU A 108 4.58 -3.12 -4.88
N GLN A 109 4.70 -4.07 -5.81
CA GLN A 109 5.06 -3.76 -7.19
C GLN A 109 4.07 -2.78 -7.88
N PRO A 110 2.73 -3.00 -7.82
CA PRO A 110 1.77 -2.03 -8.33
C PRO A 110 1.84 -0.67 -7.63
N LEU A 111 2.05 -0.62 -6.30
CA LEU A 111 2.16 0.64 -5.56
C LEU A 111 3.35 1.46 -6.02
N GLU A 112 4.52 0.84 -6.17
CA GLU A 112 5.74 1.51 -6.61
C GLU A 112 5.64 1.95 -8.07
N ARG A 113 5.00 1.15 -8.92
CA ARG A 113 4.69 1.57 -10.30
C ARG A 113 3.81 2.81 -10.30
N ILE A 114 2.71 2.81 -9.56
CA ILE A 114 1.80 3.96 -9.48
C ILE A 114 2.52 5.18 -8.91
N GLU A 115 3.34 5.01 -7.86
CA GLU A 115 4.16 6.10 -7.31
C GLU A 115 5.07 6.73 -8.38
N ASN A 116 5.82 5.90 -9.10
CA ASN A 116 6.77 6.36 -10.11
C ASN A 116 6.08 7.07 -11.28
N GLU A 117 5.00 6.48 -11.80
CA GLU A 117 4.21 7.09 -12.87
C GLU A 117 3.56 8.39 -12.41
N LEU A 118 3.02 8.44 -11.20
CA LEU A 118 2.36 9.62 -10.66
C LEU A 118 3.35 10.76 -10.44
N ARG A 119 4.57 10.45 -9.94
CA ARG A 119 5.66 11.42 -9.84
C ARG A 119 6.03 11.99 -11.22
N HIS A 120 6.17 11.13 -12.22
CA HIS A 120 6.50 11.56 -13.58
C HIS A 120 5.45 12.52 -14.14
N GLU A 121 4.17 12.16 -14.04
CA GLU A 121 3.06 12.94 -14.58
C GLU A 121 2.80 14.23 -13.82
N LEU A 122 2.93 14.23 -12.49
CA LEU A 122 2.75 15.43 -11.68
C LEU A 122 3.88 16.45 -11.89
N ASN A 123 5.11 16.00 -12.13
CA ASN A 123 6.25 16.87 -12.42
C ASN A 123 6.09 17.65 -13.75
N LEU A 124 5.13 17.28 -14.60
CA LEU A 124 4.79 18.05 -15.80
C LEU A 124 4.00 19.33 -15.49
N TYR A 125 3.35 19.39 -14.32
CA TYR A 125 2.41 20.47 -13.96
C TYR A 125 2.77 21.19 -12.65
N PHE A 126 3.54 20.56 -11.77
CA PHE A 126 3.86 21.06 -10.44
C PHE A 126 5.36 21.03 -10.18
N TYR A 127 5.81 21.85 -9.22
CA TYR A 127 7.17 21.81 -8.72
C TYR A 127 7.45 20.49 -7.98
N PRO A 128 8.67 19.93 -8.07
CA PRO A 128 9.02 18.66 -7.44
C PRO A 128 8.68 18.59 -5.94
N GLU A 129 8.83 19.68 -5.21
CA GLU A 129 8.52 19.75 -3.78
C GLU A 129 7.03 19.52 -3.49
N ALA A 130 6.15 20.05 -4.34
CA ALA A 130 4.71 19.85 -4.23
C ALA A 130 4.31 18.42 -4.63
N VAL A 131 5.04 17.82 -5.57
CA VAL A 131 4.87 16.41 -5.94
C VAL A 131 5.27 15.51 -4.77
N ASP A 132 6.42 15.77 -4.14
CA ASP A 132 6.89 15.06 -2.96
C ASP A 132 5.90 15.17 -1.80
N GLU A 133 5.40 16.38 -1.51
CA GLU A 133 4.39 16.60 -0.48
C GLU A 133 3.13 15.77 -0.74
N PHE A 134 2.67 15.70 -2.00
CA PHE A 134 1.51 14.92 -2.37
C PHE A 134 1.71 13.42 -2.15
N ILE A 135 2.81 12.87 -2.66
CA ILE A 135 3.12 11.45 -2.49
C ILE A 135 3.28 11.11 -1.01
N LEU A 136 3.96 11.98 -0.26
CA LEU A 136 4.13 11.84 1.18
C LEU A 136 2.78 11.86 1.91
N THR A 137 1.87 12.74 1.53
CA THR A 137 0.57 12.90 2.21
C THR A 137 -0.36 11.73 1.93
N TYR A 138 -0.44 11.26 0.69
CA TYR A 138 -1.49 10.33 0.26
C TYR A 138 -1.03 8.88 0.09
N MET A 139 0.26 8.63 -0.17
CA MET A 139 0.78 7.30 -0.51
C MET A 139 1.79 6.74 0.50
N SER A 140 2.49 7.59 1.27
CA SER A 140 3.58 7.16 2.15
C SER A 140 3.19 6.05 3.13
N LYS A 141 2.02 6.14 3.75
CA LYS A 141 1.57 5.17 4.76
C LYS A 141 1.56 3.74 4.23
N ASP A 142 0.98 3.54 3.05
CA ASP A 142 0.84 2.23 2.44
C ASP A 142 2.20 1.76 1.89
N LEU A 143 2.96 2.64 1.21
CA LEU A 143 4.29 2.34 0.69
C LEU A 143 5.29 1.96 1.79
N GLU A 144 5.40 2.77 2.84
CA GLU A 144 6.33 2.53 3.95
C GLU A 144 5.99 1.25 4.71
N LEU A 145 4.71 0.96 4.91
CA LEU A 145 4.29 -0.26 5.57
C LEU A 145 4.80 -1.50 4.80
N PHE A 146 4.57 -1.55 3.49
CA PHE A 146 4.97 -2.70 2.68
C PHE A 146 6.49 -2.79 2.52
N ARG A 147 7.20 -1.66 2.32
CA ARG A 147 8.67 -1.63 2.25
C ARG A 147 9.32 -2.12 3.55
N ARG A 148 8.86 -1.63 4.72
CA ARG A 148 9.40 -2.07 6.02
C ARG A 148 9.17 -3.56 6.25
N ARG A 149 7.99 -4.07 5.89
CA ARG A 149 7.65 -5.49 6.02
C ARG A 149 8.42 -6.37 5.06
N GLU A 150 8.65 -5.91 3.83
CA GLU A 150 9.52 -6.58 2.87
C GLU A 150 10.96 -6.68 3.41
N ASP A 151 11.51 -5.57 3.89
CA ASP A 151 12.86 -5.53 4.46
C ASP A 151 13.01 -6.48 5.66
N ALA A 152 12.02 -6.49 6.56
CA ALA A 152 12.00 -7.40 7.71
C ALA A 152 11.93 -8.87 7.27
N ALA A 153 11.08 -9.18 6.28
CA ALA A 153 10.96 -10.52 5.72
C ALA A 153 12.27 -10.97 5.06
N GLN A 154 12.91 -10.12 4.26
CA GLN A 154 14.18 -10.43 3.61
C GLN A 154 15.31 -10.64 4.62
N LYS A 155 15.38 -9.84 5.69
CA LYS A 155 16.36 -10.02 6.78
C LYS A 155 16.23 -11.39 7.43
N ILE A 156 15.01 -11.82 7.73
CA ILE A 156 14.72 -13.11 8.35
C ILE A 156 15.06 -14.29 7.43
N LEU A 157 14.76 -14.18 6.13
CA LEU A 157 15.10 -15.23 5.18
C LEU A 157 16.62 -15.41 5.01
N LYS A 158 17.40 -14.34 5.18
CA LYS A 158 18.87 -14.38 5.15
C LYS A 158 19.48 -14.90 6.47
N GLN A 159 18.70 -14.89 7.55
CA GLN A 159 19.17 -15.24 8.88
C GLN A 159 19.20 -16.76 9.09
N LYS A 160 20.37 -17.27 9.55
CA LYS A 160 20.55 -18.69 9.85
C LYS A 160 20.27 -19.05 11.31
N ILE A 161 20.44 -18.09 12.23
CA ILE A 161 20.32 -18.29 13.68
C ILE A 161 19.22 -17.37 14.20
N PHE A 162 18.14 -17.95 14.71
CA PHE A 162 17.01 -17.20 15.25
C PHE A 162 17.22 -16.87 16.73
N PRO A 163 17.04 -15.60 17.14
CA PRO A 163 17.13 -15.24 18.54
C PRO A 163 15.99 -15.88 19.32
N LYS A 164 16.24 -16.11 20.62
CA LYS A 164 15.19 -16.50 21.54
C LYS A 164 14.15 -15.40 21.64
N ARG A 165 12.87 -15.78 21.81
CA ARG A 165 11.76 -14.83 21.90
C ARG A 165 11.90 -14.01 23.18
N PRO A 166 11.91 -12.66 23.09
CA PRO A 166 12.23 -11.78 24.22
C PRO A 166 11.16 -11.78 25.33
N PHE A 167 9.94 -12.21 25.01
CA PHE A 167 8.79 -12.20 25.93
C PHE A 167 8.67 -13.48 26.78
N VAL A 168 9.49 -14.51 26.51
CA VAL A 168 9.48 -15.74 27.31
C VAL A 168 10.63 -15.70 28.31
N LYS A 169 10.31 -15.73 29.61
CA LYS A 169 11.31 -16.05 30.64
C LYS A 169 11.66 -17.52 30.52
N TYR A 170 12.73 -17.81 29.78
CA TYR A 170 13.23 -19.17 29.68
C TYR A 170 13.72 -19.59 31.06
N PRO A 171 13.26 -20.73 31.61
CA PRO A 171 13.90 -21.29 32.79
C PRO A 171 15.39 -21.45 32.45
N ALA A 172 16.26 -20.94 33.33
CA ALA A 172 17.70 -21.12 33.20
C ALA A 172 17.92 -22.61 32.95
N ALA A 173 18.50 -22.96 31.79
CA ALA A 173 18.69 -24.33 31.40
C ALA A 173 19.33 -25.04 32.59
N ALA A 174 18.59 -25.99 33.18
CA ALA A 174 19.06 -26.78 34.29
C ALA A 174 20.48 -27.22 33.94
N ALA A 175 21.44 -26.82 34.77
CA ALA A 175 22.83 -27.22 34.71
C ALA A 175 22.89 -28.75 34.79
N LYS A 176 22.62 -29.43 33.67
CA LYS A 176 22.53 -30.87 33.61
C LYS A 176 23.94 -31.42 33.53
N LYS A 177 24.31 -32.09 34.63
CA LYS A 177 25.08 -33.34 34.65
C LYS A 177 26.57 -33.21 34.30
N LYS A 178 27.36 -32.76 35.27
CA LYS A 178 28.81 -33.05 35.33
C LYS A 178 29.29 -33.58 36.70
N LYS A 179 28.39 -34.17 37.49
CA LYS A 179 28.71 -34.69 38.86
C LYS A 179 28.44 -36.18 39.07
N THR A 180 28.33 -36.99 38.02
CA THR A 180 28.01 -38.42 38.17
C THR A 180 28.95 -39.36 37.39
N LEU A 181 30.23 -38.99 37.26
CA LEU A 181 31.24 -39.89 36.64
C LEU A 181 32.65 -39.81 37.27
N GLU A 182 32.82 -39.13 38.41
CA GLU A 182 34.07 -39.16 39.19
C GLU A 182 33.72 -39.54 40.63
N LYS A 183 33.47 -40.83 40.86
CA LYS A 183 33.53 -41.52 42.16
C LYS A 183 33.29 -43.01 41.89
N ASN A 184 34.26 -43.63 41.21
CA ASN A 184 34.60 -45.04 41.36
C ASN A 184 36.05 -45.07 41.81
#